data_AF-A0A3D6BDB2-F1
#
_entry.id   AF-A0A3D6BDB2-F1
#
_cell.length_a   1.000
_cell.length_b   1.000
_cell.length_c   1.000
_cell.angle_alpha   90.00
_cell.angle_beta   90.00
_cell.angle_gamma   90.00
#
_symmetry.space_group_name_H-M   'P 1'
#
loop_
_entity.id
_entity.type
_entity.pdbx_description
1 polymer ?
#
loop_
_entity_poly.entity_id
_entity_poly.type
_entity_poly.pdbx_seq_one_letter_code
_entity_poly.pdbx_strand_id
1 'polypeptide(L)'
;MKKYILINFLLIFFYSSVSSLFAQSDYEMVQSFKERYQNLSGQIKSAASLEDLDKLSAEIENLKRDFSTKKEILDQTLYPENYTSSFDKLEAAIELRRGDFTSINVLQTEVTTLKSEVDLLNRRNNELLNQITDLESQRKKDAATISKLEGLISSLRASILKRDELVFGIVDSLTPKLAGDISTMTQKDKEAVYSQVEKNNILALVKKSLRDNSRFLEVTSLTANDLSDIKKQQQSFAAMWRKVGPKLVDVYAGKSDKTTELKDIDNLFDVWSNRISQEAWESINEEFSLNNINLQNFTSGNEFTNVVTQYISDEIKNYGIKGKAESEAAYSLFADSVWFKTITSNWMPYLLDNKLLTVEQKDQIEKKISEWKSVVLPQNLTWLYAVVGLAVIFIIALIFILKKKKTPLDSNPIQN
;
A
#
# COMPACT_ATOMS: atom_id res chain seq x y z
N MET A 1 -55.07 -83.53 19.50
CA MET A 1 -55.06 -82.10 19.10
C MET A 1 -54.35 -81.17 20.09
N LYS A 2 -54.58 -81.29 21.42
CA LYS A 2 -53.96 -80.37 22.42
C LYS A 2 -52.42 -80.36 22.48
N LYS A 3 -51.72 -81.46 22.15
CA LYS A 3 -50.24 -81.53 22.13
C LYS A 3 -49.58 -80.72 21.00
N TYR A 4 -50.22 -80.61 19.84
CA TYR A 4 -49.64 -79.92 18.67
C TYR A 4 -49.76 -78.40 18.75
N ILE A 5 -50.80 -77.88 19.45
CA ILE A 5 -50.99 -76.44 19.67
C ILE A 5 -49.94 -75.91 20.68
N LEU A 6 -49.60 -76.69 21.71
CA LEU A 6 -48.62 -76.29 22.72
C LEU A 6 -47.19 -76.21 22.14
N ILE A 7 -46.83 -77.12 21.22
CA ILE A 7 -45.52 -77.15 20.55
C ILE A 7 -45.35 -75.98 19.58
N ASN A 8 -46.39 -75.60 18.83
CA ASN A 8 -46.33 -74.44 17.94
C ASN A 8 -46.24 -73.10 18.69
N PHE A 9 -46.92 -72.97 19.85
CA PHE A 9 -46.78 -71.77 20.68
C PHE A 9 -45.37 -71.64 21.28
N LEU A 10 -44.75 -72.76 21.67
CA LEU A 10 -43.39 -72.79 22.22
C LEU A 10 -42.34 -72.45 21.14
N LEU A 11 -42.52 -72.92 19.90
CA LEU A 11 -41.68 -72.54 18.76
C LEU A 11 -41.81 -71.06 18.42
N ILE A 12 -43.02 -70.50 18.34
CA ILE A 12 -43.21 -69.06 18.04
C ILE A 12 -42.61 -68.18 19.14
N PHE A 13 -42.76 -68.56 20.42
CA PHE A 13 -42.15 -67.84 21.54
C PHE A 13 -40.62 -67.94 21.53
N PHE A 14 -40.05 -69.09 21.15
CA PHE A 14 -38.60 -69.24 20.99
C PHE A 14 -38.07 -68.40 19.81
N TYR A 15 -38.76 -68.38 18.67
CA TYR A 15 -38.38 -67.54 17.51
C TYR A 15 -38.48 -66.04 17.79
N SER A 16 -39.42 -65.60 18.63
CA SER A 16 -39.60 -64.18 18.99
C SER A 16 -38.72 -63.71 20.17
N SER A 17 -38.20 -64.63 20.97
CA SER A 17 -37.21 -64.33 22.04
C SER A 17 -35.78 -64.29 21.53
N VAL A 18 -35.49 -65.03 20.44
CA VAL A 18 -34.17 -65.06 19.81
C VAL A 18 -33.94 -63.79 18.98
N SER A 19 -34.98 -63.26 18.33
CA SER A 19 -34.88 -62.01 17.54
C SER A 19 -34.62 -60.76 18.39
N SER A 20 -35.07 -60.70 19.64
CA SER A 20 -34.81 -59.58 20.54
C SER A 20 -33.38 -59.54 21.07
N LEU A 21 -32.74 -60.70 21.29
CA LEU A 21 -31.32 -60.80 21.65
C LEU A 21 -30.41 -60.39 20.48
N PHE A 22 -30.75 -60.78 19.25
CA PHE A 22 -30.02 -60.35 18.05
C PHE A 22 -30.16 -58.83 17.81
N ALA A 23 -31.36 -58.26 17.99
CA ALA A 23 -31.60 -56.83 17.83
C ALA A 23 -30.83 -55.94 18.84
N GLN A 24 -30.65 -56.41 20.08
CA GLN A 24 -29.84 -55.69 21.08
C GLN A 24 -28.35 -55.70 20.71
N SER A 25 -27.83 -56.85 20.28
CA SER A 25 -26.46 -57.00 19.80
C SER A 25 -26.18 -56.15 18.54
N ASP A 26 -27.13 -56.06 17.62
CA ASP A 26 -27.00 -55.25 16.40
C ASP A 26 -27.04 -53.75 16.69
N TYR A 27 -27.87 -53.32 17.64
CA TYR A 27 -27.89 -51.92 18.09
C TYR A 27 -26.59 -51.50 18.76
N GLU A 28 -26.09 -52.29 19.72
CA GLU A 28 -24.82 -52.03 20.42
C GLU A 28 -23.65 -51.97 19.43
N MET A 29 -23.68 -52.83 18.40
CA MET A 29 -22.72 -52.83 17.32
C MET A 29 -22.75 -51.55 16.47
N VAL A 30 -23.93 -51.09 16.05
CA VAL A 30 -24.08 -49.87 15.26
C VAL A 30 -23.62 -48.64 16.05
N GLN A 31 -23.92 -48.59 17.36
CA GLN A 31 -23.44 -47.51 18.23
C GLN A 31 -21.91 -47.52 18.37
N SER A 32 -21.32 -48.70 18.55
CA SER A 32 -19.85 -48.85 18.60
C SER A 32 -19.19 -48.38 17.30
N PHE A 33 -19.77 -48.69 16.14
CA PHE A 33 -19.31 -48.18 14.85
C PHE A 33 -19.37 -46.65 14.80
N LYS A 34 -20.51 -46.06 15.13
CA LYS A 34 -20.72 -44.59 15.10
C LYS A 34 -19.75 -43.86 16.03
N GLU A 35 -19.55 -44.37 17.24
CA GLU A 35 -18.64 -43.77 18.21
C GLU A 35 -17.19 -43.80 17.70
N ARG A 36 -16.71 -44.95 17.24
CA ARG A 36 -15.35 -45.09 16.69
C ARG A 36 -15.15 -44.25 15.43
N TYR A 37 -16.15 -44.20 14.55
CA TYR A 37 -16.15 -43.34 13.37
C TYR A 37 -16.03 -41.85 13.73
N GLN A 38 -16.84 -41.37 14.67
CA GLN A 38 -16.82 -39.97 15.11
C GLN A 38 -15.50 -39.62 15.81
N ASN A 39 -14.96 -40.55 16.62
CA ASN A 39 -13.67 -40.38 17.25
C ASN A 39 -12.54 -40.25 16.21
N LEU A 40 -12.48 -41.17 15.23
CA LEU A 40 -11.51 -41.08 14.13
C LEU A 40 -11.66 -39.79 13.32
N SER A 41 -12.90 -39.36 13.02
CA SER A 41 -13.12 -38.09 12.34
C SER A 41 -12.61 -36.89 13.14
N GLY A 42 -12.83 -36.88 14.46
CA GLY A 42 -12.29 -35.86 15.36
C GLY A 42 -10.76 -35.89 15.44
N GLN A 43 -10.16 -37.07 15.47
CA GLN A 43 -8.72 -37.25 15.50
C GLN A 43 -8.05 -36.85 14.18
N ILE A 44 -8.64 -37.15 13.02
CA ILE A 44 -8.13 -36.69 11.71
C ILE A 44 -8.12 -35.15 11.65
N LYS A 45 -9.18 -34.50 12.14
CA LYS A 45 -9.25 -33.02 12.20
C LYS A 45 -8.22 -32.41 13.15
N SER A 46 -7.87 -33.12 14.22
CA SER A 46 -6.91 -32.66 15.24
C SER A 46 -5.50 -33.26 15.09
N ALA A 47 -5.27 -34.04 14.03
CA ALA A 47 -3.97 -34.62 13.71
C ALA A 47 -2.96 -33.51 13.47
N ALA A 48 -1.75 -33.68 14.01
CA ALA A 48 -0.73 -32.64 14.04
C ALA A 48 0.52 -32.99 13.22
N SER A 49 0.57 -34.18 12.65
CA SER A 49 1.68 -34.63 11.81
C SER A 49 1.21 -35.63 10.76
N LEU A 50 2.02 -35.81 9.72
CA LEU A 50 1.83 -36.90 8.75
C LEU A 50 1.87 -38.27 9.43
N GLU A 51 2.72 -38.44 10.45
CA GLU A 51 2.82 -39.68 11.22
C GLU A 51 1.53 -40.00 11.99
N ASP A 52 0.85 -38.98 12.55
CA ASP A 52 -0.46 -39.15 13.18
C ASP A 52 -1.52 -39.58 12.15
N LEU A 53 -1.48 -39.01 10.94
CA LEU A 53 -2.39 -39.41 9.86
C LEU A 53 -2.14 -40.83 9.37
N ASP A 54 -0.87 -41.27 9.31
CA ASP A 54 -0.53 -42.64 8.92
C ASP A 54 -1.02 -43.66 9.97
N LYS A 55 -0.93 -43.32 11.25
CA LYS A 55 -1.51 -44.11 12.34
C LYS A 55 -3.04 -44.16 12.24
N LEU A 56 -3.69 -43.02 12.00
CA LEU A 56 -5.14 -42.95 11.81
C LEU A 56 -5.61 -43.72 10.58
N SER A 57 -4.84 -43.72 9.50
CA SER A 57 -5.11 -44.53 8.30
C SER A 57 -5.10 -46.02 8.63
N ALA A 58 -4.13 -46.47 9.43
CA ALA A 58 -4.11 -47.86 9.91
C ALA A 58 -5.29 -48.17 10.85
N GLU A 59 -5.72 -47.23 11.70
CA GLU A 59 -6.90 -47.39 12.56
C GLU A 59 -8.22 -47.45 11.78
N ILE A 60 -8.34 -46.69 10.68
CA ILE A 60 -9.48 -46.75 9.76
C ILE A 60 -9.54 -48.12 9.09
N GLU A 61 -8.42 -48.65 8.61
CA GLU A 61 -8.37 -49.98 8.01
C GLU A 61 -8.68 -51.08 9.03
N ASN A 62 -8.27 -50.91 10.29
CA ASN A 62 -8.68 -51.79 11.38
C ASN A 62 -10.20 -51.71 11.63
N LEU A 63 -10.78 -50.50 11.69
CA LEU A 63 -12.23 -50.31 11.83
C LEU A 63 -13.00 -50.93 10.65
N LYS A 64 -12.50 -50.77 9.42
CA LYS A 64 -13.05 -51.38 8.21
C LYS A 64 -12.99 -52.90 8.27
N ARG A 65 -11.90 -53.49 8.77
CA ARG A 65 -11.83 -54.94 8.95
C ARG A 65 -12.82 -55.43 10.01
N ASP A 66 -12.89 -54.75 11.16
CA ASP A 66 -13.72 -55.13 12.31
C ASP A 66 -15.23 -55.18 11.98
N PHE A 67 -15.69 -54.31 11.08
CA PHE A 67 -17.10 -54.18 10.72
C PHE A 67 -17.46 -54.69 9.32
N SER A 68 -16.49 -55.26 8.57
CA SER A 68 -16.68 -55.77 7.21
C SER A 68 -17.79 -56.81 7.07
N THR A 69 -17.89 -57.74 8.02
CA THR A 69 -18.92 -58.80 8.06
C THR A 69 -20.29 -58.27 8.44
N LYS A 70 -20.40 -57.01 8.88
CA LYS A 70 -21.62 -56.35 9.36
C LYS A 70 -22.11 -55.24 8.44
N LYS A 71 -21.55 -55.18 7.22
CA LYS A 71 -21.83 -54.17 6.21
C LYS A 71 -23.33 -53.98 5.95
N GLU A 72 -24.07 -55.08 5.76
CA GLU A 72 -25.49 -55.03 5.38
C GLU A 72 -26.36 -54.31 6.43
N ILE A 73 -26.09 -54.55 7.72
CA ILE A 73 -26.80 -53.89 8.83
C ILE A 73 -26.41 -52.41 8.91
N LEU A 74 -25.14 -52.08 8.69
CA LEU A 74 -24.65 -50.71 8.69
C LEU A 74 -25.21 -49.91 7.50
N ASP A 75 -25.28 -50.50 6.31
CA ASP A 75 -25.86 -49.88 5.12
C ASP A 75 -27.35 -49.52 5.32
N GLN A 76 -28.10 -50.33 6.07
CA GLN A 76 -29.50 -50.06 6.39
C GLN A 76 -29.69 -49.02 7.50
N THR A 77 -28.73 -48.86 8.40
CA THR A 77 -28.88 -48.05 9.64
C THR A 77 -28.18 -46.70 9.60
N LEU A 78 -27.27 -46.46 8.65
CA LEU A 78 -26.47 -45.23 8.55
C LEU A 78 -27.07 -44.16 7.61
N TYR A 79 -28.28 -44.38 7.07
CA TYR A 79 -28.90 -43.51 6.06
C TYR A 79 -28.89 -42.00 6.44
N PRO A 80 -28.58 -41.09 5.50
CA PRO A 80 -28.33 -41.32 4.06
C PRO A 80 -26.95 -41.89 3.74
N GLU A 81 -26.09 -42.06 4.74
CA GLU A 81 -24.78 -42.68 4.58
C GLU A 81 -24.88 -44.20 4.62
N ASN A 82 -23.82 -44.86 4.20
CA ASN A 82 -23.67 -46.30 4.27
C ASN A 82 -22.26 -46.65 4.72
N TYR A 83 -22.00 -47.95 4.90
CA TYR A 83 -20.70 -48.46 5.32
C TYR A 83 -19.56 -47.91 4.44
N THR A 84 -19.74 -48.02 3.12
CA THR A 84 -18.72 -47.64 2.14
C THR A 84 -18.48 -46.13 2.17
N SER A 85 -19.55 -45.33 2.10
CA SER A 85 -19.45 -43.86 2.09
C SER A 85 -18.85 -43.29 3.38
N SER A 86 -19.01 -43.99 4.50
CA SER A 86 -18.38 -43.60 5.77
C SER A 86 -16.85 -43.69 5.65
N PHE A 87 -16.33 -44.82 5.16
CA PHE A 87 -14.88 -44.97 4.96
C PHE A 87 -14.34 -44.04 3.88
N ASP A 88 -15.06 -43.87 2.77
CA ASP A 88 -14.68 -42.91 1.71
C ASP A 88 -14.51 -41.49 2.28
N LYS A 89 -15.35 -41.08 3.23
CA LYS A 89 -15.23 -39.77 3.89
C LYS A 89 -14.04 -39.66 4.83
N LEU A 90 -13.71 -40.71 5.58
CA LEU A 90 -12.52 -40.72 6.45
C LEU A 90 -11.24 -40.73 5.61
N GLU A 91 -11.20 -41.52 4.54
CA GLU A 91 -10.07 -41.57 3.60
C GLU A 91 -9.90 -40.21 2.90
N ALA A 92 -10.98 -39.59 2.41
CA ALA A 92 -10.94 -38.25 1.83
C ALA A 92 -10.50 -37.18 2.84
N ALA A 93 -10.91 -37.30 4.10
CA ALA A 93 -10.48 -36.39 5.17
C ALA A 93 -8.99 -36.53 5.49
N ILE A 94 -8.44 -37.75 5.46
CA ILE A 94 -6.99 -38.00 5.60
C ILE A 94 -6.23 -37.40 4.43
N GLU A 95 -6.66 -37.63 3.18
CA GLU A 95 -5.97 -37.12 2.00
C GLU A 95 -5.98 -35.59 1.95
N LEU A 96 -7.11 -34.96 2.30
CA LEU A 96 -7.21 -33.51 2.42
C LEU A 96 -6.23 -32.98 3.48
N ARG A 97 -6.20 -33.60 4.66
CA ARG A 97 -5.29 -33.20 5.76
C ARG A 97 -3.82 -33.46 5.43
N ARG A 98 -3.51 -34.51 4.67
CA ARG A 98 -2.16 -34.83 4.15
C ARG A 98 -1.71 -33.80 3.11
N GLY A 99 -2.63 -33.35 2.25
CA GLY A 99 -2.43 -32.23 1.33
C GLY A 99 -2.08 -30.92 2.05
N ASP A 100 -2.77 -30.64 3.16
CA ASP A 100 -2.48 -29.47 4.01
C ASP A 100 -1.04 -29.53 4.56
N PHE A 101 -0.63 -30.66 5.15
CA PHE A 101 0.74 -30.82 5.70
C PHE A 101 1.85 -30.70 4.65
N THR A 102 1.61 -31.21 3.46
CA THR A 102 2.58 -31.12 2.35
C THR A 102 2.75 -29.66 1.90
N SER A 103 1.64 -28.94 1.75
CA SER A 103 1.64 -27.52 1.40
C SER A 103 2.31 -26.66 2.49
N ILE A 104 2.10 -27.02 3.76
CA ILE A 104 2.73 -26.36 4.91
C ILE A 104 4.26 -26.45 4.85
N ASN A 105 4.82 -27.60 4.47
CA ASN A 105 6.27 -27.82 4.39
C ASN A 105 6.93 -27.04 3.23
N VAL A 106 6.28 -27.02 2.06
CA VAL A 106 6.73 -26.22 0.91
C VAL A 106 6.77 -24.73 1.28
N LEU A 107 5.68 -24.22 1.86
CA LEU A 107 5.60 -22.83 2.29
C LEU A 107 6.63 -22.50 3.39
N GLN A 108 6.97 -23.45 4.26
CA GLN A 108 8.01 -23.25 5.28
C GLN A 108 9.40 -23.04 4.67
N THR A 109 9.72 -23.84 3.65
CA THR A 109 10.99 -23.77 2.94
C THR A 109 11.09 -22.45 2.18
N GLU A 110 10.00 -22.02 1.56
CA GLU A 110 9.90 -20.76 0.84
C GLU A 110 10.04 -19.56 1.78
N VAL A 111 9.30 -19.52 2.90
CA VAL A 111 9.41 -18.45 3.91
C VAL A 111 10.82 -18.35 4.48
N THR A 112 11.49 -19.48 4.72
CA THR A 112 12.88 -19.49 5.21
C THR A 112 13.84 -18.88 4.19
N THR A 113 13.64 -19.17 2.91
CA THR A 113 14.46 -18.63 1.81
C THR A 113 14.23 -17.13 1.65
N LEU A 114 12.96 -16.71 1.57
CA LEU A 114 12.58 -15.30 1.47
C LEU A 114 13.10 -14.49 2.65
N LYS A 115 13.07 -15.05 3.86
CA LYS A 115 13.65 -14.43 5.06
C LYS A 115 15.15 -14.16 4.92
N SER A 116 15.92 -15.14 4.45
CA SER A 116 17.35 -14.94 4.21
C SER A 116 17.62 -13.82 3.21
N GLU A 117 16.76 -13.68 2.21
CA GLU A 117 16.87 -12.61 1.21
C GLU A 117 16.52 -11.23 1.82
N VAL A 118 15.47 -11.15 2.64
CA VAL A 118 15.12 -9.93 3.39
C VAL A 118 16.26 -9.48 4.30
N ASP A 119 16.91 -10.41 5.02
CA ASP A 119 18.03 -10.08 5.90
C ASP A 119 19.25 -9.55 5.13
N LEU A 120 19.54 -10.10 3.94
CA LEU A 120 20.60 -9.61 3.08
C LEU A 120 20.31 -8.20 2.55
N LEU A 121 19.10 -7.97 2.04
CA LEU A 121 18.69 -6.65 1.52
C LEU A 121 18.70 -5.60 2.63
N ASN A 122 18.28 -5.96 3.84
CA ASN A 122 18.37 -5.08 5.00
C ASN A 122 19.80 -4.61 5.30
N ARG A 123 20.81 -5.49 5.20
CA ARG A 123 22.21 -5.10 5.43
C ARG A 123 22.70 -4.14 4.35
N ARG A 124 22.41 -4.44 3.08
CA ARG A 124 22.77 -3.57 1.95
C ARG A 124 22.09 -2.21 2.03
N ASN A 125 20.83 -2.15 2.43
CA ASN A 125 20.11 -0.89 2.59
C ASN A 125 20.79 -0.01 3.65
N ASN A 126 21.20 -0.58 4.79
CA ASN A 126 21.90 0.17 5.82
C ASN A 126 23.26 0.71 5.35
N GLU A 127 24.01 -0.10 4.60
CA GLU A 127 25.30 0.33 4.03
C GLU A 127 25.11 1.49 3.04
N LEU A 128 24.13 1.39 2.14
CA LEU A 128 23.80 2.44 1.17
C LEU A 128 23.27 3.70 1.86
N LEU A 129 22.40 3.58 2.86
CA LEU A 129 21.91 4.72 3.66
C LEU A 129 23.07 5.48 4.30
N ASN A 130 24.01 4.77 4.93
CA ASN A 130 25.17 5.40 5.55
C ASN A 130 26.05 6.11 4.51
N GLN A 131 26.27 5.50 3.34
CA GLN A 131 27.01 6.14 2.25
C GLN A 131 26.32 7.40 1.73
N ILE A 132 24.99 7.40 1.61
CA ILE A 132 24.23 8.58 1.22
C ILE A 132 24.38 9.68 2.27
N THR A 133 24.21 9.37 3.56
CA THR A 133 24.40 10.36 4.64
C THR A 133 25.79 11.00 4.60
N ASP A 134 26.84 10.20 4.40
CA ASP A 134 28.21 10.71 4.29
C ASP A 134 28.39 11.60 3.04
N LEU A 135 27.80 11.20 1.91
CA LEU A 135 27.91 11.95 0.65
C LEU A 135 27.06 13.21 0.63
N GLU A 136 25.87 13.23 1.22
CA GLU A 136 25.04 14.45 1.35
C GLU A 136 25.74 15.51 2.19
N SER A 137 26.43 15.09 3.25
CA SER A 137 27.31 15.98 4.03
C SER A 137 28.41 16.60 3.16
N GLN A 138 28.92 15.86 2.18
CA GLN A 138 29.96 16.31 1.23
C GLN A 138 29.41 17.05 0.00
N ARG A 139 28.17 16.80 -0.42
CA ARG A 139 27.51 17.29 -1.65
C ARG A 139 27.47 18.80 -1.78
N LYS A 140 27.62 19.54 -0.67
CA LYS A 140 27.70 21.02 -0.67
C LYS A 140 28.87 21.60 -1.50
N LYS A 141 29.67 20.79 -2.22
CA LYS A 141 30.91 21.24 -2.87
C LYS A 141 31.13 20.85 -4.35
N ASP A 142 30.60 19.76 -4.92
CA ASP A 142 30.99 19.30 -6.28
C ASP A 142 29.91 18.55 -7.09
N ALA A 143 29.90 18.75 -8.43
CA ALA A 143 28.96 18.13 -9.38
C ALA A 143 29.18 16.62 -9.63
N ALA A 144 30.42 16.12 -9.55
CA ALA A 144 30.69 14.68 -9.68
C ALA A 144 30.09 13.87 -8.51
N THR A 145 30.02 14.48 -7.32
CA THR A 145 29.36 13.91 -6.15
C THR A 145 27.86 13.77 -6.37
N ILE A 146 27.23 14.70 -7.10
CA ILE A 146 25.79 14.66 -7.41
C ILE A 146 25.44 13.42 -8.25
N SER A 147 26.17 13.16 -9.34
CA SER A 147 25.89 11.98 -10.19
C SER A 147 26.08 10.65 -9.44
N LYS A 148 27.10 10.57 -8.58
CA LYS A 148 27.30 9.41 -7.70
C LYS A 148 26.14 9.26 -6.71
N LEU A 149 25.65 10.36 -6.15
CA LEU A 149 24.53 10.37 -5.21
C LEU A 149 23.25 9.87 -5.87
N GLU A 150 22.91 10.36 -7.07
CA GLU A 150 21.73 9.92 -7.82
C GLU A 150 21.74 8.40 -8.06
N GLY A 151 22.91 7.84 -8.42
CA GLY A 151 23.08 6.40 -8.59
C GLY A 151 22.87 5.59 -7.31
N LEU A 152 23.33 6.11 -6.16
CA LEU A 152 23.15 5.48 -4.86
C LEU A 152 21.71 5.55 -4.38
N ILE A 153 21.04 6.70 -4.55
CA ILE A 153 19.62 6.87 -4.22
C ILE A 153 18.77 5.88 -5.03
N SER A 154 19.01 5.79 -6.33
CA SER A 154 18.29 4.86 -7.21
C SER A 154 18.49 3.40 -6.79
N SER A 155 19.73 3.01 -6.48
CA SER A 155 20.08 1.66 -6.04
C SER A 155 19.44 1.31 -4.69
N LEU A 156 19.49 2.24 -3.73
CA LEU A 156 18.88 2.07 -2.43
C LEU A 156 17.36 1.94 -2.53
N ARG A 157 16.71 2.78 -3.33
CA ARG A 157 15.27 2.70 -3.56
C ARG A 157 14.87 1.35 -4.14
N ALA A 158 15.57 0.87 -5.17
CA ALA A 158 15.28 -0.43 -5.77
C ALA A 158 15.43 -1.58 -4.74
N SER A 159 16.45 -1.50 -3.88
CA SER A 159 16.71 -2.50 -2.84
C SER A 159 15.68 -2.46 -1.70
N ILE A 160 15.22 -1.27 -1.30
CA ILE A 160 14.11 -1.07 -0.35
C ILE A 160 12.81 -1.63 -0.91
N LEU A 161 12.47 -1.33 -2.16
CA LEU A 161 11.26 -1.82 -2.81
C LEU A 161 11.26 -3.34 -2.89
N LYS A 162 12.36 -3.95 -3.35
CA LYS A 162 12.49 -5.41 -3.40
C LYS A 162 12.33 -6.05 -2.02
N ARG A 163 12.91 -5.44 -0.98
CA ARG A 163 12.74 -5.95 0.40
C ARG A 163 11.27 -5.90 0.81
N ASP A 164 10.58 -4.80 0.54
CA ASP A 164 9.19 -4.64 0.95
C ASP A 164 8.26 -5.61 0.19
N GLU A 165 8.53 -5.89 -1.09
CA GLU A 165 7.86 -6.94 -1.85
C GLU A 165 8.07 -8.33 -1.24
N LEU A 166 9.27 -8.64 -0.74
CA LEU A 166 9.53 -9.90 -0.05
C LEU A 166 8.84 -9.97 1.31
N VAL A 167 8.83 -8.88 2.07
CA VAL A 167 8.05 -8.79 3.33
C VAL A 167 6.56 -8.99 3.04
N PHE A 168 6.05 -8.39 1.96
CA PHE A 168 4.70 -8.59 1.46
C PHE A 168 4.46 -10.07 1.11
N GLY A 169 5.35 -10.69 0.33
CA GLY A 169 5.22 -12.10 -0.06
C GLY A 169 5.22 -13.05 1.13
N ILE A 170 6.04 -12.79 2.15
CA ILE A 170 6.02 -13.56 3.40
C ILE A 170 4.66 -13.39 4.09
N VAL A 171 4.16 -12.16 4.23
CA VAL A 171 2.85 -11.90 4.85
C VAL A 171 1.69 -12.54 4.07
N ASP A 172 1.71 -12.45 2.75
CA ASP A 172 0.69 -13.04 1.88
C ASP A 172 0.71 -14.57 1.94
N SER A 173 1.90 -15.20 1.94
CA SER A 173 2.04 -16.66 2.07
C SER A 173 1.48 -17.21 3.40
N LEU A 174 1.44 -16.38 4.46
CA LEU A 174 0.86 -16.70 5.74
C LEU A 174 -0.66 -16.47 5.77
N THR A 175 -1.21 -15.69 4.84
CA THR A 175 -2.61 -15.26 4.86
C THR A 175 -3.61 -16.41 4.68
N PRO A 176 -3.44 -17.38 3.74
CA PRO A 176 -4.32 -18.55 3.64
C PRO A 176 -4.37 -19.39 4.92
N LYS A 177 -3.25 -19.49 5.63
CA LYS A 177 -3.15 -20.21 6.92
C LYS A 177 -3.88 -19.49 8.06
N LEU A 178 -4.17 -18.20 7.88
CA LEU A 178 -4.86 -17.31 8.82
C LEU A 178 -6.30 -17.01 8.38
N ALA A 179 -6.81 -17.72 7.36
CA ALA A 179 -8.13 -17.49 6.80
C ALA A 179 -9.27 -18.07 7.67
N GLY A 180 -8.97 -18.97 8.61
CA GLY A 180 -9.92 -19.50 9.59
C GLY A 180 -10.08 -18.64 10.86
N ASP A 181 -10.94 -19.07 11.78
CA ASP A 181 -11.10 -18.41 13.08
C ASP A 181 -9.93 -18.77 14.01
N ILE A 182 -8.89 -17.95 13.98
CA ILE A 182 -7.64 -18.10 14.74
C ILE A 182 -7.88 -18.20 16.25
N SER A 183 -9.02 -17.68 16.74
CA SER A 183 -9.42 -17.77 18.14
C SER A 183 -9.73 -19.21 18.58
N THR A 184 -10.08 -20.09 17.63
CA THR A 184 -10.38 -21.52 17.86
C THR A 184 -9.19 -22.46 17.65
N MET A 185 -8.07 -21.94 17.14
CA MET A 185 -6.84 -22.72 16.93
C MET A 185 -6.19 -23.12 18.26
N THR A 186 -5.81 -24.39 18.37
CA THR A 186 -5.13 -24.91 19.56
C THR A 186 -3.72 -24.31 19.69
N GLN A 187 -3.14 -24.37 20.90
CA GLN A 187 -1.76 -23.93 21.13
C GLN A 187 -0.76 -24.68 20.22
N LYS A 188 -1.05 -25.94 19.87
CA LYS A 188 -0.25 -26.76 18.96
C LYS A 188 -0.35 -26.30 17.50
N ASP A 189 -1.55 -25.89 17.05
CA ASP A 189 -1.74 -25.29 15.72
C ASP A 189 -1.02 -23.95 15.59
N LYS A 190 -0.99 -23.17 16.67
CA LYS A 190 -0.24 -21.92 16.75
C LYS A 190 1.27 -22.20 16.71
N GLU A 191 1.77 -23.18 17.47
CA GLU A 191 3.18 -23.61 17.48
C GLU A 191 3.68 -24.11 16.12
N ALA A 192 2.84 -24.81 15.35
CA ALA A 192 3.17 -25.20 13.98
C ALA A 192 3.38 -23.99 13.07
N VAL A 193 2.58 -22.93 13.23
CA VAL A 193 2.74 -21.65 12.51
C VAL A 193 3.95 -20.86 13.03
N TYR A 194 4.21 -20.85 14.35
CA TYR A 194 5.38 -20.22 14.98
C TYR A 194 6.70 -20.80 14.46
N SER A 195 6.81 -22.13 14.36
CA SER A 195 8.06 -22.83 14.00
C SER A 195 8.58 -22.52 12.58
N GLN A 196 7.73 -21.97 11.70
CA GLN A 196 8.10 -21.63 10.32
C GLN A 196 8.84 -20.29 10.19
N VAL A 197 8.77 -19.44 11.21
CA VAL A 197 9.37 -18.09 11.20
C VAL A 197 10.37 -17.90 12.35
N GLU A 198 10.57 -18.92 13.19
CA GLU A 198 11.41 -18.85 14.39
C GLU A 198 12.87 -18.48 14.08
N LYS A 199 13.14 -17.18 14.25
CA LYS A 199 14.35 -16.55 14.77
C LYS A 199 14.28 -15.02 14.68
N ASN A 200 13.37 -14.47 13.86
CA ASN A 200 13.06 -13.04 13.80
C ASN A 200 11.56 -12.89 13.56
N ASN A 201 10.86 -12.26 14.51
CA ASN A 201 9.43 -12.01 14.48
C ASN A 201 9.03 -11.28 13.17
N ILE A 202 8.05 -11.77 12.41
CA ILE A 202 7.53 -11.10 11.21
C ILE A 202 7.12 -9.65 11.50
N LEU A 203 6.61 -9.39 12.71
CA LEU A 203 6.29 -8.04 13.18
C LEU A 203 7.55 -7.16 13.26
N ALA A 204 8.69 -7.73 13.65
CA ALA A 204 9.97 -7.01 13.67
C ALA A 204 10.45 -6.69 12.25
N LEU A 205 10.22 -7.56 11.27
CA LEU A 205 10.54 -7.30 9.87
C LEU A 205 9.68 -6.17 9.29
N VAL A 206 8.38 -6.18 9.58
CA VAL A 206 7.46 -5.09 9.22
C VAL A 206 7.90 -3.78 9.87
N LYS A 207 8.11 -3.77 11.20
CA LYS A 207 8.59 -2.59 11.94
C LYS A 207 9.90 -2.05 11.36
N LYS A 208 10.84 -2.93 11.02
CA LYS A 208 12.12 -2.55 10.40
C LYS A 208 11.93 -1.94 9.02
N SER A 209 11.12 -2.57 8.17
CA SER A 209 10.83 -2.05 6.84
C SER A 209 10.26 -0.63 6.90
N LEU A 210 9.28 -0.40 7.78
CA LEU A 210 8.67 0.93 7.96
C LEU A 210 9.68 1.97 8.47
N ARG A 211 10.50 1.62 9.47
CA ARG A 211 11.54 2.53 9.99
C ARG A 211 12.57 2.90 8.93
N ASP A 212 13.02 1.92 8.16
CA ASP A 212 14.02 2.15 7.11
C ASP A 212 13.43 2.97 5.96
N ASN A 213 12.14 2.79 5.65
CA ASN A 213 11.44 3.63 4.67
C ASN A 213 11.32 5.09 5.13
N SER A 214 10.98 5.32 6.39
CA SER A 214 11.00 6.67 6.97
C SER A 214 12.41 7.25 6.96
N ARG A 215 13.42 6.49 7.37
CA ARG A 215 14.81 6.93 7.40
C ARG A 215 15.37 7.22 6.01
N PHE A 216 14.97 6.47 5.00
CA PHE A 216 15.33 6.74 3.60
C PHE A 216 14.93 8.16 3.21
N LEU A 217 13.67 8.51 3.47
CA LEU A 217 13.16 9.87 3.23
C LEU A 217 13.79 10.94 4.14
N GLU A 218 14.52 10.57 5.20
CA GLU A 218 15.24 11.52 6.07
C GLU A 218 16.61 11.93 5.53
N VAL A 219 17.20 11.08 4.70
CA VAL A 219 18.59 11.21 4.26
C VAL A 219 18.71 11.30 2.75
N THR A 220 17.61 11.57 2.05
CA THR A 220 17.60 11.70 0.58
C THR A 220 16.72 12.86 0.17
N SER A 221 17.18 13.65 -0.80
CA SER A 221 16.29 14.54 -1.57
C SER A 221 15.70 13.79 -2.77
N LEU A 222 14.39 13.91 -2.96
CA LEU A 222 13.64 13.15 -3.97
C LEU A 222 12.84 14.07 -4.89
N THR A 223 12.65 13.64 -6.14
CA THR A 223 11.76 14.34 -7.06
C THR A 223 10.29 14.04 -6.77
N ALA A 224 9.39 14.89 -7.29
CA ALA A 224 7.95 14.67 -7.22
C ALA A 224 7.51 13.29 -7.77
N ASN A 225 8.16 12.80 -8.82
CA ASN A 225 7.86 11.48 -9.39
C ASN A 225 8.28 10.35 -8.46
N ASP A 226 9.47 10.45 -7.86
CA ASP A 226 9.97 9.45 -6.92
C ASP A 226 9.05 9.35 -5.68
N LEU A 227 8.60 10.50 -5.17
CA LEU A 227 7.65 10.57 -4.05
C LEU A 227 6.28 9.99 -4.39
N SER A 228 5.81 10.17 -5.64
CA SER A 228 4.56 9.57 -6.11
C SER A 228 4.62 8.04 -6.03
N ASP A 229 5.72 7.44 -6.44
CA ASP A 229 5.89 5.99 -6.41
C ASP A 229 6.03 5.45 -4.99
N ILE A 230 6.80 6.12 -4.14
CA ILE A 230 6.92 5.76 -2.72
C ILE A 230 5.57 5.87 -2.02
N LYS A 231 4.77 6.89 -2.34
CA LYS A 231 3.43 7.03 -1.77
C LYS A 231 2.49 5.92 -2.17
N LYS A 232 2.51 5.47 -3.43
CA LYS A 232 1.71 4.30 -3.87
C LYS A 232 2.14 3.04 -3.11
N GLN A 233 3.43 2.85 -2.91
CA GLN A 233 3.97 1.72 -2.14
C GLN A 233 3.50 1.78 -0.68
N GLN A 234 3.62 2.94 -0.04
CA GLN A 234 3.14 3.17 1.32
C GLN A 234 1.66 2.86 1.47
N GLN A 235 0.82 3.35 0.55
CA GLN A 235 -0.62 3.12 0.57
C GLN A 235 -0.97 1.64 0.38
N SER A 236 -0.28 0.95 -0.54
CA SER A 236 -0.47 -0.47 -0.80
C SER A 236 -0.11 -1.32 0.42
N PHE A 237 1.03 -1.01 1.06
CA PHE A 237 1.46 -1.69 2.27
C PHE A 237 0.49 -1.41 3.44
N ALA A 238 0.11 -0.16 3.66
CA ALA A 238 -0.87 0.18 4.70
C ALA A 238 -2.23 -0.53 4.47
N ALA A 239 -2.68 -0.62 3.21
CA ALA A 239 -3.92 -1.32 2.86
C ALA A 239 -3.83 -2.83 3.13
N MET A 240 -2.70 -3.46 2.84
CA MET A 240 -2.46 -4.85 3.21
C MET A 240 -2.45 -5.00 4.73
N TRP A 241 -1.67 -4.18 5.44
CA TRP A 241 -1.54 -4.25 6.89
C TRP A 241 -2.88 -4.17 7.61
N ARG A 242 -3.79 -3.28 7.18
CA ARG A 242 -5.14 -3.20 7.73
C ARG A 242 -5.94 -4.52 7.62
N LYS A 243 -5.68 -5.33 6.59
CA LYS A 243 -6.38 -6.61 6.36
C LYS A 243 -5.78 -7.76 7.18
N VAL A 244 -4.47 -7.81 7.30
CA VAL A 244 -3.74 -8.99 7.82
C VAL A 244 -3.02 -8.74 9.15
N GLY A 245 -2.71 -7.48 9.46
CA GLY A 245 -1.97 -7.05 10.65
C GLY A 245 -2.56 -7.54 11.98
N PRO A 246 -3.88 -7.39 12.24
CA PRO A 246 -4.48 -7.90 13.47
C PRO A 246 -4.29 -9.42 13.63
N LYS A 247 -4.43 -10.20 12.55
CA LYS A 247 -4.24 -11.65 12.55
C LYS A 247 -2.78 -12.04 12.79
N LEU A 248 -1.85 -11.31 12.19
CA LEU A 248 -0.42 -11.52 12.40
C LEU A 248 -0.03 -11.19 13.84
N VAL A 249 -0.54 -10.10 14.41
CA VAL A 249 -0.31 -9.76 15.82
C VAL A 249 -0.91 -10.83 16.74
N ASP A 250 -2.10 -11.35 16.42
CA ASP A 250 -2.73 -12.40 17.20
C ASP A 250 -1.91 -13.69 17.29
N VAL A 251 -1.16 -13.98 16.23
CA VAL A 251 -0.28 -15.15 16.12
C VAL A 251 1.11 -14.84 16.62
N TYR A 252 1.72 -13.69 16.34
CA TYR A 252 3.15 -13.47 16.58
C TYR A 252 3.47 -12.55 17.76
N ALA A 253 2.49 -11.87 18.36
CA ALA A 253 2.71 -11.08 19.57
C ALA A 253 2.43 -11.89 20.85
N GLY A 254 3.15 -11.57 21.92
CA GLY A 254 2.86 -12.12 23.26
C GLY A 254 1.45 -11.74 23.73
N LYS A 255 0.83 -12.58 24.58
CA LYS A 255 -0.56 -12.39 25.04
C LYS A 255 -0.83 -11.00 25.67
N SER A 256 0.17 -10.39 26.30
CA SER A 256 0.07 -9.06 26.93
C SER A 256 0.28 -7.88 25.97
N ASP A 257 0.86 -8.12 24.78
CA ASP A 257 1.49 -7.06 23.98
C ASP A 257 0.77 -6.78 22.66
N LYS A 258 -0.31 -7.52 22.34
CA LYS A 258 -1.02 -7.47 21.06
C LYS A 258 -1.45 -6.05 20.67
N THR A 259 -2.16 -5.35 21.56
CA THR A 259 -2.65 -3.99 21.30
C THR A 259 -1.50 -3.01 21.12
N THR A 260 -0.42 -3.17 21.88
CA THR A 260 0.79 -2.33 21.79
C THR A 260 1.50 -2.56 20.46
N GLU A 261 1.70 -3.81 20.05
CA GLU A 261 2.35 -4.18 18.79
C GLU A 261 1.59 -3.64 17.57
N LEU A 262 0.27 -3.76 17.57
CA LEU A 262 -0.58 -3.21 16.50
C LEU A 262 -0.45 -1.68 16.43
N LYS A 263 -0.58 -1.01 17.59
CA LYS A 263 -0.47 0.45 17.67
C LYS A 263 0.92 0.95 17.25
N ASP A 264 1.99 0.27 17.63
CA ASP A 264 3.34 0.64 17.25
C ASP A 264 3.53 0.60 15.74
N ILE A 265 3.01 -0.44 15.08
CA ILE A 265 3.12 -0.58 13.62
C ILE A 265 2.26 0.46 12.91
N ASP A 266 1.04 0.70 13.39
CA ASP A 266 0.17 1.76 12.85
C ASP A 266 0.83 3.14 12.97
N ASN A 267 1.44 3.44 14.11
CA ASN A 267 2.21 4.68 14.28
C ASN A 267 3.38 4.78 13.30
N LEU A 268 4.07 3.67 12.99
CA LEU A 268 5.16 3.67 12.01
C LEU A 268 4.65 3.94 10.58
N PHE A 269 3.45 3.46 10.23
CA PHE A 269 2.82 3.83 8.96
C PHE A 269 2.48 5.32 8.90
N ASP A 270 2.00 5.90 9.99
CA ASP A 270 1.71 7.34 10.07
C ASP A 270 2.99 8.17 9.95
N VAL A 271 4.06 7.76 10.65
CA VAL A 271 5.39 8.39 10.54
C VAL A 271 5.88 8.35 9.10
N TRP A 272 5.79 7.19 8.43
CA TRP A 272 6.19 7.08 7.02
C TRP A 272 5.36 7.99 6.11
N SER A 273 4.03 8.01 6.26
CA SER A 273 3.13 8.88 5.49
C SER A 273 3.45 10.36 5.68
N ASN A 274 3.69 10.78 6.93
CA ASN A 274 4.03 12.17 7.25
C ASN A 274 5.39 12.54 6.67
N ARG A 275 6.37 11.65 6.76
CA ARG A 275 7.71 11.88 6.21
C ARG A 275 7.69 12.04 4.68
N ILE A 276 6.85 11.29 3.95
CA ILE A 276 6.66 11.50 2.50
C ILE A 276 6.20 12.92 2.19
N SER A 277 5.28 13.44 3.00
CA SER A 277 4.74 14.80 2.82
C SER A 277 5.79 15.86 3.20
N GLN A 278 6.54 15.61 4.28
CA GLN A 278 7.62 16.48 4.72
C GLN A 278 8.75 16.56 3.69
N GLU A 279 9.16 15.43 3.12
CA GLU A 279 10.20 15.37 2.09
C GLU A 279 9.83 16.20 0.85
N ALA A 280 8.55 16.22 0.46
CA ALA A 280 8.10 17.09 -0.63
C ALA A 280 8.37 18.57 -0.32
N TRP A 281 8.09 19.02 0.91
CA TRP A 281 8.36 20.41 1.31
C TRP A 281 9.85 20.69 1.44
N GLU A 282 10.63 19.77 2.01
CA GLU A 282 12.09 19.90 2.13
C GLU A 282 12.76 20.02 0.76
N SER A 283 12.39 19.16 -0.19
CA SER A 283 12.88 19.22 -1.57
C SER A 283 12.46 20.51 -2.29
N ILE A 284 11.23 21.01 -2.09
CA ILE A 284 10.82 22.31 -2.64
C ILE A 284 11.62 23.47 -2.03
N ASN A 285 11.87 23.46 -0.70
CA ASN A 285 12.74 24.47 -0.07
C ASN A 285 14.14 24.44 -0.68
N GLU A 286 14.69 23.25 -0.95
CA GLU A 286 15.99 23.09 -1.60
C GLU A 286 16.01 23.69 -3.01
N GLU A 287 14.95 23.50 -3.82
CA GLU A 287 14.85 24.09 -5.17
C GLU A 287 14.98 25.62 -5.14
N PHE A 288 14.33 26.30 -4.19
CA PHE A 288 14.47 27.74 -4.03
C PHE A 288 15.89 28.12 -3.57
N SER A 289 16.44 27.40 -2.60
CA SER A 289 17.77 27.67 -2.04
C SER A 289 18.88 27.51 -3.09
N LEU A 290 18.85 26.45 -3.90
CA LEU A 290 19.82 26.18 -4.97
C LEU A 290 19.81 27.28 -6.05
N ASN A 291 18.67 27.93 -6.24
CA ASN A 291 18.54 29.06 -7.15
C ASN A 291 18.77 30.42 -6.46
N ASN A 292 19.36 30.45 -5.26
CA ASN A 292 19.66 31.64 -4.47
C ASN A 292 18.41 32.49 -4.11
N ILE A 293 17.24 31.86 -4.02
CA ILE A 293 16.00 32.51 -3.57
C ILE A 293 15.84 32.20 -2.08
N ASN A 294 16.08 33.22 -1.25
CA ASN A 294 16.03 33.06 0.21
C ASN A 294 14.60 33.20 0.73
N LEU A 295 13.92 32.07 0.88
CA LEU A 295 12.62 31.97 1.53
C LEU A 295 12.77 31.52 2.99
N GLN A 296 11.82 31.89 3.84
CA GLN A 296 11.70 31.22 5.14
C GLN A 296 11.28 29.76 4.91
N ASN A 297 11.79 28.84 5.73
CA ASN A 297 11.41 27.43 5.60
C ASN A 297 9.91 27.25 5.84
N PHE A 298 9.28 26.39 5.04
CA PHE A 298 7.88 25.99 5.17
C PHE A 298 7.73 24.47 5.18
N THR A 299 6.69 23.98 5.84
CA THR A 299 6.40 22.55 6.03
C THR A 299 4.95 22.17 5.70
N SER A 300 4.16 23.11 5.19
CA SER A 300 2.76 22.90 4.82
C SER A 300 2.33 23.82 3.68
N GLY A 301 1.22 23.50 3.01
CA GLY A 301 0.69 24.33 1.92
C GLY A 301 0.30 25.74 2.37
N ASN A 302 -0.18 25.91 3.60
CA ASN A 302 -0.48 27.23 4.17
C ASN A 302 0.79 28.06 4.38
N GLU A 303 1.82 27.47 5.01
CA GLU A 303 3.10 28.14 5.22
C GLU A 303 3.76 28.47 3.89
N PHE A 304 3.79 27.52 2.95
CA PHE A 304 4.33 27.73 1.60
C PHE A 304 3.67 28.91 0.90
N THR A 305 2.34 28.94 0.89
CA THR A 305 1.57 30.03 0.27
C THR A 305 1.90 31.37 0.92
N ASN A 306 1.92 31.43 2.25
CA ASN A 306 2.23 32.67 2.98
C ASN A 306 3.66 33.15 2.72
N VAL A 307 4.65 32.25 2.82
CA VAL A 307 6.06 32.58 2.63
C VAL A 307 6.31 33.09 1.21
N VAL A 308 5.80 32.38 0.20
CA VAL A 308 6.00 32.76 -1.21
C VAL A 308 5.32 34.09 -1.52
N THR A 309 4.07 34.28 -1.10
CA THR A 309 3.34 35.53 -1.34
C THR A 309 3.96 36.72 -0.61
N GLN A 310 4.51 36.51 0.60
CA GLN A 310 5.24 37.53 1.35
C GLN A 310 6.54 37.91 0.62
N TYR A 311 7.34 36.94 0.20
CA TYR A 311 8.56 37.18 -0.59
C TYR A 311 8.28 38.02 -1.84
N ILE A 312 7.26 37.64 -2.61
CA ILE A 312 6.85 38.40 -3.81
C ILE A 312 6.42 39.82 -3.44
N SER A 313 5.65 39.98 -2.36
CA SER A 313 5.18 41.30 -1.92
C SER A 313 6.35 42.21 -1.51
N ASP A 314 7.37 41.66 -0.86
CA ASP A 314 8.57 42.39 -0.48
C ASP A 314 9.42 42.78 -1.70
N GLU A 315 9.57 41.90 -2.70
CA GLU A 315 10.26 42.24 -3.96
C GLU A 315 9.50 43.29 -4.78
N ILE A 316 8.17 43.27 -4.78
CA ILE A 316 7.35 44.36 -5.37
C ILE A 316 7.60 45.68 -4.64
N LYS A 317 7.54 45.68 -3.30
CA LYS A 317 7.71 46.89 -2.49
C LYS A 317 9.10 47.51 -2.66
N ASN A 318 10.11 46.67 -2.86
CA ASN A 318 11.50 47.08 -3.02
C ASN A 318 11.91 47.32 -4.49
N TYR A 319 10.96 47.27 -5.43
CA TYR A 319 11.24 47.51 -6.85
C TYR A 319 11.94 48.86 -7.06
N GLY A 320 13.08 48.83 -7.77
CA GLY A 320 13.87 50.01 -8.06
C GLY A 320 14.80 50.48 -6.93
N ILE A 321 14.69 49.95 -5.70
CA ILE A 321 15.63 50.24 -4.61
C ILE A 321 17.00 49.60 -4.87
N LYS A 322 17.00 48.35 -5.38
CA LYS A 322 18.20 47.60 -5.79
C LYS A 322 18.60 47.87 -7.27
N GLY A 323 17.89 48.77 -7.95
CA GLY A 323 18.03 49.00 -9.39
C GLY A 323 17.12 48.12 -10.23
N LYS A 324 16.61 48.67 -11.34
CA LYS A 324 15.57 48.02 -12.18
C LYS A 324 16.02 46.70 -12.79
N ALA A 325 17.24 46.65 -13.32
CA ALA A 325 17.79 45.45 -13.94
C ALA A 325 17.93 44.29 -12.94
N GLU A 326 18.31 44.58 -11.69
CA GLU A 326 18.38 43.56 -10.64
C GLU A 326 16.98 43.07 -10.24
N SER A 327 15.98 43.96 -10.13
CA SER A 327 14.59 43.55 -9.88
C SER A 327 14.00 42.74 -11.03
N GLU A 328 14.33 43.06 -12.29
CA GLU A 328 13.95 42.28 -13.48
C GLU A 328 14.59 40.89 -13.47
N ALA A 329 15.89 40.81 -13.15
CA ALA A 329 16.59 39.54 -13.02
C ALA A 329 16.03 38.67 -11.89
N ALA A 330 15.70 39.26 -10.73
CA ALA A 330 15.08 38.56 -9.61
C ALA A 330 13.71 38.00 -9.97
N TYR A 331 12.89 38.78 -10.70
CA TYR A 331 11.62 38.31 -11.23
C TYR A 331 11.80 37.13 -12.19
N SER A 332 12.70 37.23 -13.19
CA SER A 332 12.87 36.14 -14.17
C SER A 332 13.49 34.88 -13.55
N LEU A 333 14.39 35.03 -12.58
CA LEU A 333 14.92 33.90 -11.82
C LEU A 333 13.80 33.20 -11.04
N PHE A 334 12.99 33.96 -10.30
CA PHE A 334 11.89 33.41 -9.53
C PHE A 334 10.79 32.81 -10.42
N ALA A 335 10.21 33.62 -11.31
CA ALA A 335 9.01 33.27 -12.07
C ALA A 335 9.33 32.26 -13.19
N ASP A 336 10.29 32.60 -14.05
CA ASP A 336 10.52 31.81 -15.27
C ASP A 336 11.34 30.55 -14.95
N SER A 337 12.36 30.66 -14.09
CA SER A 337 13.32 29.57 -13.86
C SER A 337 12.91 28.62 -12.75
N VAL A 338 12.37 29.12 -11.63
CA VAL A 338 12.01 28.26 -10.48
C VAL A 338 10.52 27.96 -10.47
N TRP A 339 9.66 28.98 -10.48
CA TRP A 339 8.22 28.81 -10.36
C TRP A 339 7.63 28.04 -11.54
N PHE A 340 7.64 28.60 -12.76
CA PHE A 340 6.96 27.97 -13.90
C PHE A 340 7.69 26.72 -14.40
N LYS A 341 9.02 26.75 -14.47
CA LYS A 341 9.81 25.64 -15.03
C LYS A 341 9.97 24.46 -14.07
N THR A 342 10.05 24.69 -12.76
CA THR A 342 10.28 23.61 -11.78
C THR A 342 9.04 23.37 -10.92
N ILE A 343 8.56 24.38 -10.19
CA ILE A 343 7.45 24.20 -9.23
C ILE A 343 6.15 23.85 -9.95
N THR A 344 5.70 24.64 -10.93
CA THR A 344 4.46 24.41 -11.68
C THR A 344 4.54 23.14 -12.53
N SER A 345 5.67 22.90 -13.21
CA SER A 345 5.82 21.75 -14.10
C SER A 345 5.94 20.42 -13.34
N ASN A 346 6.76 20.38 -12.28
CA ASN A 346 7.17 19.12 -11.67
C ASN A 346 6.47 18.87 -10.33
N TRP A 347 6.34 19.89 -9.48
CA TRP A 347 5.83 19.74 -8.12
C TRP A 347 4.32 19.97 -7.99
N MET A 348 3.76 20.90 -8.76
CA MET A 348 2.36 21.29 -8.63
C MET A 348 1.37 20.14 -8.88
N PRO A 349 1.55 19.28 -9.91
CA PRO A 349 0.67 18.12 -10.08
C PRO A 349 0.68 17.22 -8.84
N TYR A 350 1.87 16.91 -8.31
CA TYR A 350 2.03 16.11 -7.11
C TYR A 350 1.35 16.76 -5.89
N LEU A 351 1.56 18.06 -5.66
CA LEU A 351 0.98 18.77 -4.51
C LEU A 351 -0.56 18.78 -4.53
N LEU A 352 -1.16 18.99 -5.70
CA LEU A 352 -2.61 19.03 -5.88
C LEU A 352 -3.23 17.64 -5.76
N ASP A 353 -2.69 16.65 -6.48
CA ASP A 353 -3.19 15.26 -6.47
C ASP A 353 -3.14 14.67 -5.05
N ASN A 354 -2.15 15.08 -4.27
CA ASN A 354 -1.94 14.62 -2.89
C ASN A 354 -2.58 15.51 -1.83
N LYS A 355 -3.33 16.56 -2.22
CA LYS A 355 -4.01 17.51 -1.33
C LYS A 355 -3.07 18.19 -0.33
N LEU A 356 -1.80 18.35 -0.71
CA LEU A 356 -0.81 19.11 0.06
C LEU A 356 -0.95 20.62 -0.19
N LEU A 357 -1.50 20.97 -1.35
CA LEU A 357 -1.87 22.33 -1.74
C LEU A 357 -3.26 22.31 -2.39
N THR A 358 -4.02 23.39 -2.27
CA THR A 358 -5.29 23.57 -2.98
C THR A 358 -5.12 24.40 -4.26
N VAL A 359 -6.11 24.34 -5.15
CA VAL A 359 -6.12 25.16 -6.37
C VAL A 359 -6.19 26.65 -6.03
N GLU A 360 -6.94 27.02 -4.99
CA GLU A 360 -7.06 28.40 -4.53
C GLU A 360 -5.71 28.95 -4.02
N GLN A 361 -4.94 28.12 -3.30
CA GLN A 361 -3.60 28.49 -2.84
C GLN A 361 -2.63 28.70 -4.00
N LYS A 362 -2.67 27.81 -5.01
CA LYS A 362 -1.92 27.99 -6.26
C LYS A 362 -2.28 29.31 -6.94
N ASP A 363 -3.57 29.57 -7.12
CA ASP A 363 -4.07 30.76 -7.81
C ASP A 363 -3.73 32.06 -7.06
N GLN A 364 -3.71 32.02 -5.72
CA GLN A 364 -3.26 33.15 -4.90
C GLN A 364 -1.79 33.51 -5.19
N ILE A 365 -0.91 32.52 -5.32
CA ILE A 365 0.50 32.73 -5.65
C ILE A 365 0.64 33.24 -7.09
N GLU A 366 -0.03 32.60 -8.05
CA GLU A 366 0.04 32.99 -9.47
C GLU A 366 -0.51 34.41 -9.71
N LYS A 367 -1.52 34.82 -8.95
CA LYS A 367 -2.01 36.20 -8.92
C LYS A 367 -0.93 37.17 -8.42
N LYS A 368 -0.22 36.83 -7.34
CA LYS A 368 0.88 37.66 -6.82
C LYS A 368 2.05 37.77 -7.79
N ILE A 369 2.39 36.69 -8.49
CA ILE A 369 3.40 36.72 -9.56
C ILE A 369 2.95 37.64 -10.70
N SER A 370 1.67 37.60 -11.06
CA SER A 370 1.11 38.50 -12.09
C SER A 370 1.15 39.96 -11.67
N GLU A 371 0.85 40.26 -10.39
CA GLU A 371 1.04 41.60 -9.81
C GLU A 371 2.51 42.03 -9.92
N TRP A 372 3.46 41.15 -9.57
CA TRP A 372 4.89 41.45 -9.66
C TRP A 372 5.34 41.74 -11.10
N LYS A 373 4.89 40.92 -12.06
CA LYS A 373 5.15 41.12 -13.49
C LYS A 373 4.71 42.51 -13.96
N SER A 374 3.55 42.97 -13.51
CA SER A 374 3.02 44.28 -13.92
C SER A 374 3.86 45.47 -13.46
N VAL A 375 4.60 45.31 -12.35
CA VAL A 375 5.49 46.33 -11.78
C VAL A 375 6.85 46.32 -12.48
N VAL A 376 7.38 45.13 -12.74
CA VAL A 376 8.74 44.92 -13.28
C VAL A 376 8.78 45.09 -14.80
N LEU A 377 7.74 44.62 -15.50
CA LEU A 377 7.56 44.73 -16.94
C LEU A 377 6.25 45.47 -17.22
N PRO A 378 6.16 46.78 -16.90
CA PRO A 378 4.98 47.56 -17.23
C PRO A 378 4.80 47.48 -18.74
N GLN A 379 3.63 47.00 -19.20
CA GLN A 379 3.32 46.95 -20.63
C GLN A 379 3.55 48.34 -21.21
N ASN A 380 4.60 48.48 -22.01
CA ASN A 380 4.96 49.76 -22.58
C ASN A 380 3.93 50.04 -23.67
N LEU A 381 2.86 50.78 -23.32
CA LEU A 381 1.88 51.31 -24.26
C LEU A 381 2.49 52.39 -25.19
N THR A 382 3.82 52.50 -25.25
CA THR A 382 4.56 53.37 -26.18
C THR A 382 4.18 53.09 -27.64
N TRP A 383 3.86 51.84 -27.99
CA TRP A 383 3.30 51.52 -29.31
C TRP A 383 1.93 52.18 -29.54
N LEU A 384 1.12 52.35 -28.48
CA LEU A 384 -0.19 52.99 -28.52
C LEU A 384 -0.06 54.51 -28.72
N TYR A 385 0.95 55.15 -28.10
CA TYR A 385 1.32 56.54 -28.39
C TYR A 385 1.88 56.71 -29.81
N ALA A 386 2.62 55.73 -30.35
CA ALA A 386 3.07 55.75 -31.75
C ALA A 386 1.90 55.60 -32.74
N VAL A 387 0.90 54.77 -32.41
CA VAL A 387 -0.33 54.60 -33.21
C VAL A 387 -1.22 55.84 -33.13
N VAL A 388 -1.38 56.45 -31.95
CA VAL A 388 -2.11 57.72 -31.78
C VAL A 388 -1.38 58.86 -32.48
N GLY A 389 -0.05 58.91 -32.41
CA GLY A 389 0.78 59.88 -33.14
C GLY A 389 0.61 59.76 -34.65
N LEU A 390 0.64 58.54 -35.20
CA LEU A 390 0.37 58.29 -36.62
C LEU A 390 -1.06 58.63 -37.02
N ALA A 391 -2.05 58.35 -36.17
CA ALA A 391 -3.45 58.71 -36.42
C ALA A 391 -3.66 60.23 -36.46
N VAL A 392 -3.02 60.98 -35.56
CA VAL A 392 -3.08 62.46 -35.56
C VAL A 392 -2.42 63.05 -36.81
N ILE A 393 -1.26 62.53 -37.22
CA ILE A 393 -0.60 62.95 -38.47
C ILE A 393 -1.49 62.64 -39.68
N PHE A 394 -2.13 61.48 -39.71
CA PHE A 394 -3.06 61.09 -40.77
C PHE A 394 -4.28 62.00 -40.81
N ILE A 395 -4.87 62.37 -39.67
CA ILE A 395 -6.01 63.30 -39.57
C ILE A 395 -5.61 64.71 -40.03
N ILE A 396 -4.42 65.20 -39.66
CA ILE A 396 -3.92 66.51 -40.11
C ILE A 396 -3.71 66.52 -41.63
N ALA A 397 -3.13 65.45 -42.20
CA ALA A 397 -2.99 65.30 -43.64
C ALA A 397 -4.36 65.26 -44.35
N LEU A 398 -5.34 64.54 -43.78
CA LEU A 398 -6.71 64.46 -44.30
C LEU A 398 -7.41 65.82 -44.28
N ILE A 399 -7.28 66.60 -43.20
CA ILE A 399 -7.83 67.96 -43.10
C ILE A 399 -7.19 68.89 -44.13
N PHE A 400 -5.88 68.78 -44.37
CA PHE A 400 -5.18 69.61 -45.35
C PHE A 400 -5.62 69.28 -46.79
N ILE A 401 -5.82 68.00 -47.10
CA ILE A 401 -6.34 67.54 -48.40
C ILE A 401 -7.81 67.97 -48.59
N LEU A 402 -8.64 67.90 -47.53
CA LEU A 402 -10.04 68.31 -47.58
C LEU A 402 -10.23 69.84 -47.67
N LYS A 403 -9.35 70.63 -47.05
CA LYS A 403 -9.35 72.11 -47.18
C LYS A 403 -8.96 72.60 -48.57
N LYS A 404 -8.16 71.83 -49.33
CA LYS A 404 -7.83 72.17 -50.73
C LYS A 404 -8.99 71.97 -51.72
N LYS A 405 -10.10 71.34 -51.32
CA LYS A 405 -11.24 71.04 -52.21
C LYS A 405 -12.46 71.96 -52.08
N LYS A 406 -12.35 73.09 -51.37
CA LYS A 406 -13.45 74.08 -51.32
C LYS A 406 -13.00 75.43 -51.89
N THR A 407 -12.94 75.50 -53.22
CA THR A 407 -13.11 76.77 -53.95
C THR A 407 -14.56 76.80 -54.43
N PRO A 408 -15.39 77.81 -54.06
CA PRO A 408 -16.77 77.90 -54.50
C PRO A 408 -16.87 78.19 -56.00
N LEU A 409 -17.90 77.62 -56.65
CA LEU A 409 -18.32 77.91 -58.01
C LEU A 409 -18.73 79.38 -58.19
N ASP A 410 -18.38 79.91 -59.36
CA ASP A 410 -18.75 81.20 -59.92
C ASP A 410 -20.24 81.57 -59.79
N SER A 411 -20.48 82.83 -59.43
CA SER A 411 -21.65 83.60 -59.86
C SER A 411 -21.15 84.86 -60.58
N ASN A 412 -21.58 85.00 -61.83
CA ASN A 412 -21.12 85.91 -62.88
C ASN A 412 -21.33 87.43 -62.64
N PRO A 413 -20.69 88.30 -63.46
CA PRO A 413 -20.46 89.72 -63.20
C PRO A 413 -21.51 90.64 -63.85
N ILE A 414 -21.77 91.81 -63.26
CA ILE A 414 -22.15 93.03 -63.99
C ILE A 414 -21.47 94.25 -63.33
N GLN A 415 -20.76 95.02 -64.16
CA GLN A 415 -20.20 96.34 -63.87
C GLN A 415 -21.28 97.44 -64.05
N ASN A 416 -21.17 98.49 -63.22
CA ASN A 416 -21.82 99.81 -63.27
C ASN A 416 -23.31 99.90 -62.96
#